data_AF-A0A645D582-F1
#
_entry.id   AF-A0A645D582-F1
#
_cell.length_a   1.000
_cell.length_b   1.000
_cell.length_c   1.000
_cell.angle_alpha   90.00
_cell.angle_beta   90.00
_cell.angle_gamma   90.00
#
_symmetry.space_group_name_H-M   'P 1'
#
loop_
_entity.id
_entity.type
_entity.pdbx_description
1 polymer ?
#
loop_
_entity_poly.entity_id
_entity_poly.type
_entity_poly.pdbx_seq_one_letter_code
_entity_poly.pdbx_strand_id
1 'polypeptide(L)'
;MMVFLPIALPIMIIGVVANVAQTGKVLTAEPLKPKLEKINPISGFKRMFSMKALVDLIKNLIIVSIVGYVGYSFVKDNYYSIINYSSFKVDAIIIEVSGLIINIFSKVSMVLIAIGIIDYVYQRFQFNKDLKMTKQEVKEEFKQQEGDPQIKSKIRQKQRDMAMKRMMHAVPDATVVITNPTHIAIAVKYDEKSGKAPIVVAKGSDNIAIKIKEIAMENKVPIIENKPLARLMFSKVELDEEVPYDMYQAVAEILVLVMNLKK
;
A
#
# COMPACT_ATOMS: atom_id res chain seq x y z
N MET A 1 -48.40 -10.90 -6.42
CA MET A 1 -46.93 -10.87 -6.57
C MET A 1 -46.49 -10.68 -8.04
N MET A 2 -47.06 -11.42 -9.00
CA MET A 2 -46.72 -11.29 -10.44
C MET A 2 -46.96 -9.90 -11.07
N VAL A 3 -47.93 -9.12 -10.59
CA VAL A 3 -48.23 -7.77 -11.13
C VAL A 3 -47.17 -6.73 -10.75
N PHE A 4 -46.44 -6.95 -9.65
CA PHE A 4 -45.45 -6.01 -9.14
C PHE A 4 -44.06 -6.22 -9.74
N LEU A 5 -43.76 -7.47 -10.13
CA LEU A 5 -42.49 -7.90 -10.70
C LEU A 5 -42.07 -7.11 -11.96
N PRO A 6 -42.93 -6.87 -12.97
CA PRO A 6 -42.55 -6.15 -14.18
C PRO A 6 -42.22 -4.67 -13.94
N ILE A 7 -42.64 -4.09 -12.80
CA ILE A 7 -42.32 -2.71 -12.41
C ILE A 7 -41.06 -2.70 -11.52
N ALA A 8 -40.97 -3.62 -10.56
CA ALA A 8 -39.87 -3.68 -9.61
C ALA A 8 -38.53 -4.06 -10.27
N LEU A 9 -38.52 -4.99 -11.23
CA LEU A 9 -37.30 -5.45 -11.89
C LEU A 9 -36.58 -4.32 -12.66
N PRO A 10 -37.25 -3.55 -13.54
CA PRO A 10 -36.61 -2.41 -14.19
C PRO A 10 -36.08 -1.37 -13.21
N ILE A 11 -36.83 -1.05 -12.15
CA ILE A 11 -36.42 -0.09 -11.12
C ILE A 11 -35.15 -0.59 -10.40
N MET A 12 -35.10 -1.88 -10.04
CA MET A 12 -33.90 -2.47 -9.44
C MET A 12 -32.70 -2.40 -10.38
N ILE A 13 -32.88 -2.77 -11.65
CA ILE A 13 -31.79 -2.74 -12.64
C ILE A 13 -31.29 -1.29 -12.82
N ILE A 14 -32.19 -0.33 -12.98
CA ILE A 14 -31.86 1.10 -13.09
C ILE A 14 -31.12 1.58 -11.83
N GLY A 15 -31.56 1.17 -10.64
CA GLY A 15 -30.90 1.51 -9.38
C GLY A 15 -29.47 0.99 -9.30
N VAL A 16 -29.25 -0.26 -9.71
CA VAL A 16 -27.89 -0.86 -9.77
C VAL A 16 -27.02 -0.12 -10.78
N VAL A 17 -27.52 0.14 -11.99
CA VAL A 17 -26.79 0.84 -13.05
C VAL A 17 -26.45 2.27 -12.60
N ALA A 18 -27.39 2.99 -12.00
CA ALA A 18 -27.18 4.33 -11.48
C ALA A 18 -26.11 4.34 -10.37
N ASN A 19 -26.12 3.36 -9.46
CA ASN A 19 -25.10 3.25 -8.41
C ASN A 19 -23.70 3.04 -9.00
N VAL A 20 -23.55 2.08 -9.91
CA VAL A 20 -22.28 1.80 -10.59
C VAL A 20 -21.81 3.02 -11.40
N ALA A 21 -22.72 3.75 -12.03
CA ALA A 21 -22.40 4.98 -12.75
C ALA A 21 -21.97 6.13 -11.83
N GLN A 22 -22.44 6.17 -10.58
CA GLN A 22 -22.08 7.21 -9.60
C GLN A 22 -20.73 6.95 -8.94
N THR A 23 -20.49 5.74 -8.44
CA THR A 23 -19.35 5.42 -7.58
C THR A 23 -18.30 4.55 -8.27
N GLY A 24 -18.59 4.00 -9.45
CA GLY A 24 -17.75 3.02 -10.13
C GLY A 24 -18.02 1.58 -9.66
N LYS A 25 -17.21 0.62 -10.12
CA LYS A 25 -17.33 -0.78 -9.71
C LYS A 25 -16.71 -0.98 -8.32
N VAL A 26 -17.51 -0.85 -7.26
CA VAL A 26 -17.11 -1.18 -5.88
C VAL A 26 -17.88 -2.41 -5.43
N LEU A 27 -17.37 -3.61 -5.72
CA LEU A 27 -17.87 -4.85 -5.15
C LEU A 27 -17.16 -5.10 -3.83
N THR A 28 -17.84 -4.90 -2.70
CA THR A 28 -17.28 -5.24 -1.40
C THR A 28 -18.36 -5.82 -0.48
N ALA A 29 -18.04 -6.93 0.18
CA ALA A 29 -18.93 -7.59 1.15
C ALA A 29 -18.72 -7.07 2.59
N GLU A 30 -17.78 -6.14 2.80
CA GLU A 30 -17.51 -5.57 4.13
C GLU A 30 -18.69 -4.87 4.81
N PRO A 31 -19.63 -4.20 4.11
CA PRO A 31 -20.80 -3.57 4.74
C PRO A 31 -21.74 -4.57 5.40
N LEU A 32 -21.71 -5.85 4.99
CA LEU A 32 -22.52 -6.93 5.56
C LEU A 32 -21.98 -7.40 6.92
N LYS A 33 -20.75 -7.04 7.29
CA LYS A 33 -20.20 -7.36 8.61
C LYS A 33 -20.85 -6.45 9.66
N PRO A 34 -21.48 -7.00 10.72
CA PRO A 34 -21.99 -6.19 11.81
C PRO A 34 -20.83 -5.51 12.54
N LYS A 35 -20.70 -4.18 12.38
CA LYS A 35 -19.71 -3.36 13.07
C LYS A 35 -20.35 -2.77 14.33
N LEU A 36 -19.92 -3.23 15.51
CA LEU A 36 -20.42 -2.74 16.82
C LEU A 36 -20.19 -1.23 17.02
N GLU A 37 -19.18 -0.65 16.35
CA GLU A 37 -18.92 0.79 16.34
C GLU A 37 -20.09 1.61 15.76
N LYS A 38 -20.88 1.03 14.84
CA LYS A 38 -22.06 1.70 14.26
C LYS A 38 -23.26 1.78 15.22
N ILE A 39 -23.19 1.13 16.39
CA ILE A 39 -24.24 1.15 17.41
C ILE A 39 -24.06 2.34 18.37
N ASN A 40 -22.93 3.04 18.34
CA ASN A 40 -22.69 4.16 19.26
C ASN A 40 -23.57 5.39 18.93
N PRO A 41 -24.55 5.74 19.78
CA PRO A 41 -25.53 6.79 19.50
C PRO A 41 -24.89 8.19 19.38
N ILE A 42 -23.79 8.45 20.08
CA ILE A 42 -23.07 9.74 20.01
C ILE A 42 -22.47 9.95 18.62
N SER A 43 -21.89 8.90 18.04
CA SER A 43 -21.35 8.94 16.67
C SER A 43 -22.46 9.05 15.62
N GLY A 44 -23.63 8.45 15.89
CA GLY A 44 -24.83 8.58 15.09
C GLY A 44 -25.34 10.03 15.05
N PHE A 45 -25.48 10.66 16.22
CA PHE A 45 -25.86 12.07 16.33
C PHE A 45 -24.87 12.99 15.61
N LYS A 46 -23.56 12.78 15.76
CA LYS A 46 -22.55 13.58 15.04
C LYS A 46 -22.65 13.43 13.51
N ARG A 47 -23.03 12.25 13.00
CA ARG A 47 -23.29 12.04 11.57
C ARG A 47 -24.58 12.74 11.11
N MET A 48 -25.63 12.69 11.92
CA MET A 48 -26.91 13.38 11.66
C MET A 48 -26.77 14.90 11.66
N PHE A 49 -25.88 15.45 12.49
CA PHE A 49 -25.56 16.88 12.56
C PHE A 49 -24.28 17.26 11.80
N SER A 50 -23.94 16.52 10.74
CA SER A 50 -22.82 16.88 9.87
C SER A 50 -23.22 17.96 8.87
N MET A 51 -22.25 18.76 8.40
CA MET A 51 -22.49 19.74 7.32
C MET A 51 -23.06 19.08 6.06
N LYS A 52 -22.70 17.83 5.81
CA LYS A 52 -23.27 17.02 4.72
C LYS A 52 -24.76 16.78 4.91
N ALA A 53 -25.18 16.35 6.10
CA ALA A 53 -26.58 16.12 6.42
C ALA A 53 -27.43 17.40 6.31
N LEU A 54 -26.89 18.56 6.70
CA LEU A 54 -27.57 19.84 6.54
C LEU A 54 -27.79 20.20 5.06
N VAL A 55 -26.76 20.03 4.22
CA VAL A 55 -26.85 20.29 2.78
C VAL A 55 -27.85 19.34 2.11
N ASP A 56 -27.83 18.06 2.48
CA ASP A 56 -28.78 17.07 1.94
C ASP A 56 -30.22 17.38 2.37
N LEU A 57 -30.44 17.87 3.61
CA LEU A 57 -31.75 18.30 4.08
C LEU A 57 -32.27 19.48 3.27
N ILE A 58 -31.45 20.53 3.06
CA ILE A 58 -31.84 21.70 2.28
C ILE A 58 -32.19 21.29 0.84
N LYS A 59 -31.38 20.41 0.23
CA LYS A 59 -31.65 19.88 -1.11
C LYS A 59 -32.99 19.15 -1.15
N ASN A 60 -33.24 18.25 -0.20
CA ASN A 60 -34.50 17.50 -0.15
C ASN A 60 -35.71 18.40 0.08
N LEU A 61 -35.60 19.44 0.92
CA LEU A 61 -36.66 20.43 1.08
C LEU A 61 -36.97 21.14 -0.24
N ILE A 62 -35.95 21.57 -0.98
CA ILE A 62 -36.13 22.21 -2.30
C ILE A 62 -36.85 21.25 -3.26
N ILE A 63 -36.44 19.98 -3.32
CA ILE A 63 -37.08 18.98 -4.18
C ILE A 63 -38.56 18.79 -3.80
N VAL A 64 -38.85 18.61 -2.52
CA VAL A 64 -40.23 18.46 -2.02
C VAL A 64 -41.07 19.69 -2.33
N SER A 65 -40.52 20.89 -2.14
CA SER A 65 -41.21 22.15 -2.48
C SER A 65 -41.49 22.27 -3.98
N ILE A 66 -40.54 21.92 -4.84
CA ILE A 66 -40.72 21.97 -6.30
C ILE A 66 -41.79 20.95 -6.74
N VAL A 67 -41.70 19.70 -6.27
CA VAL A 67 -42.68 18.66 -6.61
C VAL A 67 -44.07 19.02 -6.08
N GLY A 68 -44.14 19.54 -4.85
CA GLY A 68 -45.38 20.04 -4.26
C GLY A 68 -45.99 21.19 -5.06
N TYR A 69 -45.17 22.13 -5.53
CA TYR A 69 -45.60 23.22 -6.40
C TYR A 69 -46.13 22.73 -7.75
N VAL A 70 -45.44 21.79 -8.40
CA VAL A 70 -45.88 21.19 -9.66
C VAL A 70 -47.21 20.46 -9.48
N GLY A 71 -47.36 19.69 -8.40
CA GLY A 71 -48.61 19.01 -8.07
C GLY A 71 -49.76 20.00 -7.80
N TYR A 72 -49.51 21.03 -7.00
CA TYR A 72 -50.50 22.08 -6.71
C TYR A 72 -50.93 22.82 -7.97
N SER A 73 -49.96 23.25 -8.81
CA SER A 73 -50.25 23.91 -10.08
C SER A 73 -51.05 23.01 -11.01
N PHE A 74 -50.68 21.73 -11.13
CA PHE A 74 -51.42 20.77 -11.96
C PHE A 74 -52.88 20.63 -11.51
N VAL A 75 -53.12 20.49 -10.20
CA VAL A 75 -54.49 20.39 -9.67
C VAL A 75 -55.27 21.68 -9.91
N LYS A 76 -54.64 22.84 -9.71
CA LYS A 76 -55.26 24.14 -9.97
C LYS A 76 -55.67 24.30 -11.44
N ASP A 77 -54.78 23.95 -12.36
CA ASP A 77 -55.01 24.08 -13.81
C ASP A 77 -56.10 23.12 -14.31
N ASN A 78 -56.22 21.94 -13.70
CA ASN A 78 -57.21 20.92 -14.06
C ASN A 78 -58.45 20.91 -13.16
N TYR A 79 -58.57 21.86 -12.23
CA TYR A 79 -59.62 21.87 -11.19
C TYR A 79 -61.03 21.84 -11.79
N TYR A 80 -61.30 22.67 -12.78
CA TYR A 80 -62.59 22.72 -13.47
C TYR A 80 -62.90 21.42 -14.24
N SER A 81 -61.88 20.85 -14.91
CA SER A 81 -62.02 19.55 -15.60
C SER A 81 -62.35 18.43 -14.63
N ILE A 82 -61.68 18.42 -13.46
CA ILE A 82 -61.87 17.41 -12.42
C ILE A 82 -63.29 17.44 -11.84
N ILE A 83 -63.85 18.62 -11.58
CA ILE A 83 -65.22 18.77 -11.05
C ILE A 83 -66.27 18.31 -12.07
N ASN A 84 -66.05 18.62 -13.35
CA ASN A 84 -66.98 18.30 -14.42
C ASN A 84 -67.02 16.80 -14.78
N TYR A 85 -66.09 15.97 -14.30
CA TYR A 85 -66.09 14.52 -14.56
C TYR A 85 -67.29 13.76 -13.97
N SER A 86 -67.94 14.31 -12.95
CA SER A 86 -69.19 13.77 -12.39
C SER A 86 -70.33 13.69 -13.41
N SER A 87 -70.26 14.43 -14.53
CA SER A 87 -71.30 14.50 -15.57
C SER A 87 -71.03 13.60 -16.78
N PHE A 88 -69.93 12.83 -16.80
CA PHE A 88 -69.54 12.00 -17.96
C PHE A 88 -70.08 10.56 -17.88
N LYS A 89 -70.21 9.91 -19.05
CA LYS A 89 -70.47 8.46 -19.13
C LYS A 89 -69.25 7.68 -18.63
N VAL A 90 -69.47 6.54 -17.98
CA VAL A 90 -68.44 5.70 -17.33
C VAL A 90 -67.24 5.41 -18.26
N ASP A 91 -67.48 5.13 -19.53
CA ASP A 91 -66.42 4.81 -20.50
C ASP A 91 -65.50 6.01 -20.82
N ALA A 92 -66.05 7.24 -20.82
CA ALA A 92 -65.27 8.44 -21.07
C ALA A 92 -64.43 8.86 -19.85
N ILE A 93 -64.90 8.55 -18.63
CA ILE A 93 -64.19 8.85 -17.38
C ILE A 93 -62.84 8.15 -17.34
N ILE A 94 -62.78 6.87 -17.74
CA ILE A 94 -61.53 6.09 -17.70
C ILE A 94 -60.45 6.72 -18.59
N ILE A 95 -60.82 7.14 -19.81
CA ILE A 95 -59.90 7.74 -20.77
C ILE A 95 -59.37 9.08 -20.24
N GLU A 96 -60.26 9.96 -19.78
CA GLU A 96 -59.89 11.28 -19.27
C GLU A 96 -59.04 11.21 -18.00
N VAL A 97 -59.41 10.35 -17.05
CA VAL A 97 -58.63 10.13 -15.81
C VAL A 97 -57.26 9.56 -16.13
N SER A 98 -57.17 8.60 -17.06
CA SER A 98 -55.87 8.05 -17.50
C SER A 98 -54.99 9.12 -18.14
N GLY A 99 -55.55 10.01 -18.96
CA GLY A 99 -54.85 11.14 -19.56
C GLY A 99 -54.30 12.12 -18.52
N LEU A 100 -55.09 12.45 -17.49
CA LEU A 100 -54.62 13.27 -16.37
C LEU A 100 -53.50 12.62 -15.58
N ILE A 101 -53.62 11.32 -15.28
CA ILE A 101 -52.59 10.54 -14.58
C ILE A 101 -51.28 10.54 -15.39
N ILE A 102 -51.35 10.28 -16.70
CA ILE A 102 -50.16 10.30 -17.57
C ILE A 102 -49.56 11.70 -17.64
N ASN A 103 -50.38 12.74 -17.71
CA ASN A 103 -49.93 14.13 -17.79
C ASN A 103 -49.20 14.55 -16.51
N ILE A 104 -49.80 14.37 -15.33
CA ILE A 104 -49.13 14.70 -14.06
C ILE A 104 -47.87 13.85 -13.86
N PHE A 105 -47.93 12.56 -14.19
CA PHE A 105 -46.78 11.68 -14.08
C PHE A 105 -45.65 12.15 -14.98
N SER A 106 -45.92 12.48 -16.25
CA SER A 106 -44.92 12.98 -17.19
C SER A 106 -44.26 14.29 -16.72
N LYS A 107 -45.06 15.24 -16.20
CA LYS A 107 -44.56 16.52 -15.67
C LYS A 107 -43.67 16.31 -14.45
N VAL A 108 -44.13 15.51 -13.48
CA VAL A 108 -43.37 15.21 -12.27
C VAL A 108 -42.09 14.44 -12.62
N SER A 109 -42.17 13.44 -13.51
CA SER A 109 -40.99 12.69 -13.98
C SER A 109 -39.97 13.60 -14.65
N MET A 110 -40.39 14.52 -15.53
CA MET A 110 -39.47 15.44 -16.21
C MET A 110 -38.72 16.33 -15.22
N VAL A 111 -39.43 16.86 -14.21
CA VAL A 111 -38.84 17.67 -13.14
C VAL A 111 -37.88 16.84 -12.29
N LEU A 112 -38.26 15.63 -11.89
CA LEU A 112 -37.41 14.73 -11.12
C LEU A 112 -36.17 14.28 -11.89
N ILE A 113 -36.26 14.08 -13.20
CA ILE A 113 -35.10 13.77 -14.05
C ILE A 113 -34.14 14.96 -14.06
N ALA A 114 -34.64 16.18 -14.25
CA ALA A 114 -33.80 17.38 -14.24
C ALA A 114 -33.08 17.57 -12.89
N ILE A 115 -33.82 17.41 -11.78
CA ILE A 115 -33.27 17.43 -10.42
C ILE A 115 -32.24 16.30 -10.23
N GLY A 116 -32.55 15.09 -10.69
CA GLY A 116 -31.69 13.92 -10.58
C GLY A 116 -30.36 14.07 -11.31
N ILE A 117 -30.34 14.77 -12.45
CA ILE A 117 -29.11 15.11 -13.18
C ILE A 117 -28.23 16.05 -12.34
N ILE A 118 -28.83 17.10 -11.77
CA ILE A 118 -28.11 18.05 -10.92
C ILE A 118 -27.53 17.34 -9.70
N ASP A 119 -28.32 16.47 -9.06
CA ASP A 119 -27.90 15.70 -7.91
C ASP A 119 -26.77 14.72 -8.27
N TYR A 120 -26.86 14.04 -9.41
CA TYR A 120 -25.81 13.15 -9.92
C TYR A 120 -24.47 13.88 -10.07
N VAL A 121 -24.46 15.07 -10.70
CA VAL A 121 -23.24 15.86 -10.89
C VAL A 121 -22.65 16.27 -9.54
N TYR A 122 -23.49 16.73 -8.62
CA TYR A 122 -23.05 17.08 -7.26
C TYR A 122 -22.46 15.89 -6.52
N GLN A 123 -23.13 14.73 -6.55
CA GLN A 123 -22.65 13.52 -5.90
C GLN A 123 -21.33 13.03 -6.51
N ARG A 124 -21.17 13.08 -7.84
CA ARG A 124 -19.93 12.72 -8.52
C ARG A 124 -18.78 13.64 -8.13
N PHE A 125 -19.02 14.94 -8.07
CA PHE A 125 -18.04 15.92 -7.60
C PHE A 125 -17.63 15.65 -6.14
N GLN A 126 -18.62 15.44 -5.25
CA GLN A 126 -18.37 15.18 -3.85
C GLN A 126 -17.60 13.87 -3.65
N PHE A 127 -17.97 12.79 -4.36
CA PHE A 127 -17.26 11.52 -4.33
C PHE A 127 -15.79 11.68 -4.74
N ASN A 128 -15.54 12.40 -5.85
CA ASN A 128 -14.17 12.69 -6.29
C ASN A 128 -13.39 13.56 -5.29
N LYS A 129 -14.07 14.43 -4.55
CA LYS A 129 -13.46 15.24 -3.49
C LYS A 129 -13.13 14.39 -2.26
N ASP A 130 -14.02 13.49 -1.88
CA ASP A 130 -13.86 12.57 -0.75
C ASP A 130 -12.73 11.56 -0.99
N LEU A 131 -12.44 11.21 -2.25
CA LEU A 131 -11.31 10.35 -2.64
C LEU A 131 -9.95 11.06 -2.66
N LYS A 132 -9.88 12.37 -2.47
CA LYS A 132 -8.60 13.09 -2.47
C LYS A 132 -7.91 12.91 -1.13
N MET A 133 -6.68 12.42 -1.18
CA MET A 133 -5.81 12.39 -0.02
C MET A 133 -5.15 13.75 0.24
N THR A 134 -4.97 14.08 1.51
CA THR A 134 -4.14 15.20 1.93
C THR A 134 -2.65 14.88 1.76
N LYS A 135 -1.80 15.91 1.70
CA LYS A 135 -0.33 15.70 1.63
C LYS A 135 0.21 14.88 2.81
N GLN A 136 -0.43 14.98 3.98
CA GLN A 136 -0.07 14.20 5.16
C GLN A 136 -0.47 12.73 4.99
N GLU A 137 -1.70 12.46 4.56
CA GLU A 137 -2.19 11.10 4.30
C GLU A 137 -1.33 10.38 3.25
N VAL A 138 -0.97 11.06 2.14
CA VAL A 138 -0.08 10.47 1.12
C VAL A 138 1.28 10.11 1.71
N LYS A 139 1.84 10.97 2.57
CA LYS A 139 3.13 10.72 3.23
C LYS A 139 3.04 9.56 4.22
N GLU A 140 1.93 9.43 4.91
CA GLU A 140 1.67 8.32 5.85
C GLU A 140 1.44 7.01 5.12
N GLU A 141 0.64 6.99 4.05
CA GLU A 141 0.49 5.80 3.19
C GLU A 141 1.84 5.35 2.62
N PHE A 142 2.66 6.29 2.12
CA PHE A 142 3.98 5.97 1.60
C PHE A 142 4.89 5.34 2.69
N LYS A 143 4.85 5.89 3.91
CA LYS A 143 5.57 5.31 5.06
C LYS A 143 5.04 3.93 5.45
N GLN A 144 3.74 3.67 5.34
CA GLN A 144 3.15 2.37 5.67
C GLN A 144 3.46 1.31 4.62
N GLN A 145 3.48 1.68 3.32
CA GLN A 145 3.77 0.76 2.23
C GLN A 145 5.27 0.44 2.09
N GLU A 146 6.14 1.46 2.08
CA GLU A 146 7.58 1.25 1.87
C GLU A 146 8.39 1.13 3.16
N GLY A 147 7.80 1.48 4.30
CA GLY A 147 8.51 1.64 5.57
C GLY A 147 9.25 2.98 5.67
N ASP A 148 9.68 3.34 6.88
CA ASP A 148 10.43 4.58 7.08
C ASP A 148 11.85 4.47 6.49
N PRO A 149 12.27 5.35 5.56
CA PRO A 149 13.60 5.34 4.97
C PRO A 149 14.73 5.36 6.01
N GLN A 150 14.54 6.05 7.14
CA GLN A 150 15.51 6.09 8.23
C GLN A 150 15.65 4.72 8.90
N ILE A 151 14.55 3.99 9.08
CA ILE A 151 14.56 2.64 9.61
C ILE A 151 15.26 1.69 8.64
N LYS A 152 14.98 1.77 7.34
CA LYS A 152 15.65 0.96 6.32
C LYS A 152 17.16 1.23 6.25
N SER A 153 17.57 2.48 6.44
CA SER A 153 18.99 2.84 6.55
C SER A 153 19.63 2.24 7.81
N LYS A 154 18.98 2.40 8.98
CA LYS A 154 19.46 1.83 10.25
C LYS A 154 19.59 0.31 10.21
N ILE A 155 18.64 -0.39 9.57
CA ILE A 155 18.72 -1.84 9.39
C ILE A 155 19.96 -2.21 8.58
N ARG A 156 20.21 -1.54 7.45
CA ARG A 156 21.40 -1.78 6.62
C ARG A 156 22.70 -1.49 7.36
N GLN A 157 22.75 -0.41 8.14
CA GLN A 157 23.90 -0.10 8.98
C GLN A 157 24.17 -1.22 9.99
N LYS A 158 23.13 -1.63 10.74
CA LYS A 158 23.25 -2.70 11.74
C LYS A 158 23.65 -4.04 11.11
N GLN A 159 23.17 -4.35 9.91
CA GLN A 159 23.58 -5.55 9.17
C GLN A 159 25.07 -5.53 8.82
N ARG A 160 25.59 -4.39 8.34
CA ARG A 160 27.03 -4.21 8.08
C ARG A 160 27.86 -4.35 9.36
N ASP A 161 27.42 -3.73 10.45
CA ASP A 161 28.13 -3.83 11.74
C ASP A 161 28.16 -5.27 12.27
N MET A 162 27.08 -6.03 12.12
CA MET A 162 27.04 -7.44 12.50
C MET A 162 27.96 -8.29 11.62
N ALA A 163 27.98 -8.05 10.30
CA ALA A 163 28.88 -8.75 9.38
C ALA A 163 30.35 -8.47 9.72
N MET A 164 30.70 -7.21 9.97
CA MET A 164 32.05 -6.83 10.42
C MET A 164 32.42 -7.50 11.74
N LYS A 165 31.52 -7.54 12.72
CA LYS A 165 31.77 -8.25 13.98
C LYS A 165 32.04 -9.74 13.76
N ARG A 166 31.22 -10.42 12.96
CA ARG A 166 31.43 -11.84 12.62
C ARG A 166 32.78 -12.08 11.97
N MET A 167 33.14 -11.25 10.99
CA MET A 167 34.45 -11.31 10.34
C MET A 167 35.60 -11.15 11.34
N MET A 168 35.51 -10.18 12.25
CA MET A 168 36.53 -9.97 13.29
C MET A 168 36.62 -11.12 14.29
N HIS A 169 35.50 -11.76 14.62
CA HIS A 169 35.48 -12.95 15.48
C HIS A 169 36.12 -14.18 14.83
N ALA A 170 36.26 -14.23 13.50
CA ALA A 170 36.91 -15.33 12.80
C ALA A 170 38.44 -15.18 12.71
N VAL A 171 38.98 -13.98 12.95
CA VAL A 171 40.43 -13.70 12.91
C VAL A 171 41.24 -14.55 13.89
N PRO A 172 40.82 -14.78 15.16
CA PRO A 172 41.56 -15.63 16.10
C PRO A 172 41.73 -17.08 15.64
N ASP A 173 40.78 -17.59 14.84
CA ASP A 173 40.81 -18.95 14.30
C ASP A 173 41.66 -19.08 13.02
N ALA A 174 42.25 -17.98 12.55
CA ALA A 174 43.06 -17.98 11.34
C ALA A 174 44.44 -18.62 11.58
N THR A 175 44.97 -19.27 10.54
CA THR A 175 46.29 -19.89 10.58
C THR A 175 47.39 -18.85 10.38
N VAL A 176 47.13 -17.86 9.50
CA VAL A 176 48.06 -16.76 9.19
C VAL A 176 47.30 -15.52 8.73
N VAL A 177 47.86 -14.34 9.00
CA VAL A 177 47.42 -13.07 8.40
C VAL A 177 48.47 -12.56 7.42
N ILE A 178 48.08 -12.36 6.16
CA ILE A 178 48.92 -11.84 5.09
C ILE A 178 48.62 -10.34 4.94
N THR A 179 49.66 -9.49 4.99
CA THR A 179 49.48 -8.03 4.97
C THR A 179 50.26 -7.31 3.87
N ASN A 180 49.67 -6.21 3.38
CA ASN A 180 50.37 -5.09 2.77
C ASN A 180 50.40 -3.96 3.82
N PRO A 181 51.57 -3.61 4.38
CA PRO A 181 51.74 -3.02 5.72
C PRO A 181 50.74 -1.96 6.16
N THR A 182 50.38 -1.04 5.27
CA THR A 182 49.55 0.12 5.59
C THR A 182 48.13 0.05 5.02
N HIS A 183 47.82 -0.91 4.15
CA HIS A 183 46.60 -0.84 3.34
C HIS A 183 45.74 -2.10 3.34
N ILE A 184 46.30 -3.30 3.54
CA ILE A 184 45.52 -4.55 3.37
C ILE A 184 45.93 -5.57 4.43
N ALA A 185 44.95 -6.28 5.00
CA ALA A 185 45.17 -7.48 5.78
C ALA A 185 44.15 -8.55 5.39
N ILE A 186 44.63 -9.79 5.23
CA ILE A 186 43.83 -10.96 4.87
C ILE A 186 44.19 -12.10 5.81
N ALA A 187 43.20 -12.58 6.55
CA ALA A 187 43.33 -13.73 7.43
C ALA A 187 42.90 -14.99 6.68
N VAL A 188 43.78 -15.99 6.67
CA VAL A 188 43.57 -17.26 5.99
C VAL A 188 43.57 -18.38 7.02
N LYS A 189 42.55 -19.23 6.96
CA LYS A 189 42.41 -20.43 7.78
C LYS A 189 42.69 -21.66 6.93
N TYR A 190 43.55 -22.53 7.42
CA TYR A 190 43.87 -23.82 6.83
C TYR A 190 43.72 -24.91 7.88
N ASP A 191 42.99 -25.97 7.53
CA ASP A 191 42.81 -27.15 8.37
C ASP A 191 43.51 -28.35 7.70
N GLU A 192 44.61 -28.80 8.30
CA GLU A 192 45.42 -29.92 7.83
C GLU A 192 44.62 -31.22 7.70
N LYS A 193 43.56 -31.39 8.50
CA LYS A 193 42.77 -32.64 8.52
C LYS A 193 41.67 -32.65 7.46
N SER A 194 41.25 -31.49 6.96
CA SER A 194 40.13 -31.39 6.04
C SER A 194 40.51 -31.71 4.59
N GLY A 195 41.79 -31.67 4.23
CA GLY A 195 42.26 -31.86 2.85
C GLY A 195 41.74 -30.82 1.84
N LYS A 196 41.13 -29.74 2.32
CA LYS A 196 40.56 -28.65 1.51
C LYS A 196 41.54 -27.51 1.37
N ALA A 197 41.31 -26.67 0.37
CA ALA A 197 42.07 -25.44 0.19
C ALA A 197 41.91 -24.49 1.39
N PRO A 198 42.91 -23.64 1.67
CA PRO A 198 42.77 -22.58 2.68
C PRO A 198 41.59 -21.65 2.35
N ILE A 199 40.89 -21.18 3.38
CA ILE A 199 39.72 -20.30 3.26
C ILE A 199 40.05 -18.92 3.80
N VAL A 200 39.58 -17.86 3.13
CA VAL A 200 39.72 -16.48 3.61
C VAL A 200 38.65 -16.18 4.66
N VAL A 201 39.04 -16.03 5.92
CA VAL A 201 38.10 -15.81 7.04
C VAL A 201 37.94 -14.33 7.42
N ALA A 202 38.90 -13.49 7.07
CA ALA A 202 38.79 -12.05 7.19
C ALA A 202 39.56 -11.35 6.07
N LYS A 203 39.00 -10.28 5.52
CA LYS A 203 39.75 -9.36 4.64
C LYS A 203 39.34 -7.92 4.91
N GLY A 204 40.27 -7.00 4.82
CA GLY A 204 40.00 -5.60 5.06
C GLY A 204 41.07 -4.68 4.50
N SER A 205 40.68 -3.43 4.24
CA SER A 205 41.58 -2.34 3.90
C SER A 205 41.66 -1.28 4.99
N ASP A 206 42.75 -0.51 5.00
CA ASP A 206 42.97 0.67 5.84
C ASP A 206 42.64 0.40 7.33
N ASN A 207 41.64 1.08 7.90
CA ASN A 207 41.26 0.92 9.32
C ASN A 207 40.83 -0.52 9.66
N ILE A 208 40.18 -1.22 8.73
CA ILE A 208 39.79 -2.63 8.94
C ILE A 208 41.04 -3.50 8.93
N ALA A 209 42.02 -3.22 8.06
CA ALA A 209 43.28 -3.93 8.04
C ALA A 209 44.08 -3.73 9.34
N ILE A 210 44.08 -2.51 9.89
CA ILE A 210 44.71 -2.22 11.20
C ILE A 210 44.05 -3.05 12.29
N LYS A 211 42.71 -3.08 12.34
CA LYS A 211 41.95 -3.85 13.33
C LYS A 211 42.20 -5.37 13.23
N ILE A 212 42.27 -5.92 12.01
CA ILE A 212 42.59 -7.33 11.79
C ILE A 212 43.98 -7.64 12.34
N LYS A 213 44.97 -6.77 12.11
CA LYS A 213 46.32 -6.93 12.66
C LYS A 213 46.33 -6.85 14.19
N GLU A 214 45.61 -5.91 14.79
CA GLU A 214 45.47 -5.79 16.25
C GLU A 214 44.93 -7.09 16.87
N ILE A 215 43.81 -7.60 16.35
CA ILE A 215 43.18 -8.83 16.83
C ILE A 215 44.11 -10.04 16.62
N ALA A 216 44.79 -10.11 15.48
CA ALA A 216 45.76 -11.16 15.19
C ALA A 216 46.94 -11.14 16.18
N MET A 217 47.48 -9.96 16.50
CA MET A 217 48.54 -9.80 17.50
C MET A 217 48.07 -10.22 18.90
N GLU A 218 46.89 -9.79 19.32
CA GLU A 218 46.29 -10.15 20.62
C GLU A 218 46.10 -11.67 20.77
N ASN A 219 45.69 -12.34 19.69
CA ASN A 219 45.43 -13.78 19.66
C ASN A 219 46.64 -14.61 19.21
N LYS A 220 47.83 -14.00 19.07
CA LYS A 220 49.08 -14.65 18.65
C LYS A 220 48.98 -15.37 17.29
N VAL A 221 48.16 -14.86 16.38
CA VAL A 221 48.11 -15.30 15.00
C VAL A 221 49.28 -14.69 14.23
N PRO A 222 50.14 -15.49 13.57
CA PRO A 222 51.29 -14.99 12.83
C PRO A 222 50.90 -14.02 11.71
N ILE A 223 51.62 -12.91 11.62
CA ILE A 223 51.43 -11.89 10.58
C ILE A 223 52.64 -11.92 9.64
N ILE A 224 52.38 -12.18 8.36
CA ILE A 224 53.41 -12.26 7.32
C ILE A 224 53.20 -11.15 6.30
N GLU A 225 54.24 -10.38 6.04
CA GLU A 225 54.21 -9.33 5.02
C GLU A 225 54.46 -9.93 3.64
N ASN A 226 53.48 -9.80 2.74
CA ASN A 226 53.63 -10.14 1.33
C ASN A 226 52.72 -9.23 0.50
N LYS A 227 53.27 -8.09 0.04
CA LYS A 227 52.50 -7.05 -0.67
C LYS A 227 51.86 -7.56 -1.97
N PRO A 228 52.57 -8.30 -2.86
CA PRO A 228 51.98 -8.83 -4.09
C PRO A 228 50.79 -9.77 -3.82
N LEU A 229 50.98 -10.73 -2.90
CA LEU A 229 49.94 -11.71 -2.59
C LEU A 229 48.74 -11.07 -1.89
N ALA A 230 48.96 -10.17 -0.93
CA ALA A 230 47.89 -9.47 -0.24
C ALA A 230 47.02 -8.65 -1.20
N ARG A 231 47.63 -7.93 -2.15
CA ARG A 231 46.87 -7.16 -3.16
C ARG A 231 46.08 -8.07 -4.09
N LEU A 232 46.70 -9.16 -4.55
CA LEU A 232 46.07 -10.11 -5.45
C LEU A 232 44.87 -10.80 -4.79
N MET A 233 45.06 -11.34 -3.58
CA MET A 233 44.00 -12.00 -2.82
C MET A 233 42.86 -11.04 -2.48
N PHE A 234 43.15 -9.79 -2.12
CA PHE A 234 42.12 -8.80 -1.80
C PHE A 234 41.17 -8.52 -2.98
N SER A 235 41.73 -8.53 -4.20
CA SER A 235 40.99 -8.24 -5.44
C SER A 235 40.22 -9.42 -6.02
N LYS A 236 40.68 -10.66 -5.77
CA LYS A 236 40.17 -11.85 -6.46
C LYS A 236 39.42 -12.84 -5.56
N VAL A 237 39.57 -12.76 -4.24
CA VAL A 237 39.00 -13.75 -3.30
C VAL A 237 38.02 -13.04 -2.36
N GLU A 238 36.79 -13.53 -2.28
CA GLU A 238 35.80 -13.01 -1.34
C GLU A 238 35.92 -13.67 0.05
N LEU A 239 35.20 -13.09 1.01
CA LEU A 239 35.13 -13.64 2.36
C LEU A 239 34.46 -15.02 2.34
N ASP A 240 34.94 -15.94 3.18
CA ASP A 240 34.47 -17.32 3.30
C ASP A 240 34.64 -18.17 2.03
N GLU A 241 35.44 -17.72 1.06
CA GLU A 241 35.81 -18.47 -0.14
C GLU A 241 37.17 -19.18 0.00
N GLU A 242 37.29 -20.32 -0.69
CA GLU A 242 38.55 -21.03 -0.86
C GLU A 242 39.51 -20.21 -1.74
N VAL A 243 40.80 -20.24 -1.41
CA VAL A 243 41.83 -19.64 -2.24
C VAL A 243 41.76 -20.27 -3.65
N PRO A 244 41.96 -19.53 -4.75
CA PRO A 244 41.97 -20.13 -6.08
C PRO A 244 43.32 -20.77 -6.40
N TYR A 245 43.31 -21.71 -7.36
CA TYR A 245 44.49 -22.49 -7.76
C TYR A 245 45.70 -21.64 -8.19
N ASP A 246 45.48 -20.45 -8.76
CA ASP A 246 46.55 -19.55 -9.21
C ASP A 246 47.40 -18.98 -8.04
N MET A 247 46.91 -19.08 -6.81
CA MET A 247 47.57 -18.56 -5.61
C MET A 247 48.03 -19.64 -4.63
N TYR A 248 47.74 -20.91 -4.90
CA TYR A 248 48.04 -22.01 -3.98
C TYR A 248 49.50 -22.11 -3.60
N GLN A 249 50.40 -21.98 -4.58
CA GLN A 249 51.83 -22.08 -4.32
C GLN A 249 52.28 -20.99 -3.32
N ALA A 250 51.91 -19.73 -3.58
CA ALA A 250 52.29 -18.60 -2.75
C ALA A 250 51.69 -18.67 -1.34
N VAL A 251 50.44 -19.15 -1.21
CA VAL A 251 49.81 -19.35 0.11
C VAL A 251 50.43 -20.54 0.84
N ALA A 252 50.74 -21.64 0.15
CA ALA A 252 51.37 -22.82 0.74
C ALA A 252 52.77 -22.51 1.29
N GLU A 253 53.59 -21.74 0.57
CA GLU A 253 54.91 -21.29 1.04
C GLU A 253 54.81 -20.53 2.37
N ILE A 254 53.82 -19.64 2.49
CA ILE A 254 53.56 -18.90 3.74
C ILE A 254 53.07 -19.83 4.85
N LEU A 255 52.17 -20.77 4.55
CA LEU A 255 51.66 -21.72 5.54
C LEU A 255 52.78 -22.62 6.08
N VAL A 256 53.67 -23.12 5.22
CA VAL A 256 54.84 -23.92 5.62
C VAL A 256 55.76 -23.11 6.53
N LEU A 257 56.03 -21.84 6.18
CA LEU A 257 56.84 -20.94 7.00
C LEU A 257 56.22 -20.75 8.39
N VAL A 258 54.90 -20.58 8.47
CA VAL A 258 54.18 -20.44 9.74
C VAL A 258 54.18 -21.73 10.56
N MET A 259 54.03 -22.89 9.92
CA MET A 259 54.06 -24.19 10.62
C MET A 259 55.44 -24.50 11.20
N ASN A 260 56.51 -24.11 10.49
CA ASN A 260 57.87 -24.22 11.00
C ASN A 260 58.16 -23.28 12.17
N LEU A 261 57.51 -22.11 12.22
CA LEU A 261 57.61 -21.17 13.37
C LEU A 261 56.83 -21.62 14.62
N LYS A 262 55.89 -22.57 14.48
CA LYS A 262 55.11 -23.14 15.59
C LYS A 262 55.76 -24.39 16.21
N LYS A 263 56.81 -24.94 15.59
CA LYS A 263 57.66 -26.00 16.16
C LYS A 263 58.75 -25.40 17.03
#